data_AF-A0A952RHT8-F1
#
_entry.id   AF-A0A952RHT8-F1
#
_cell.length_a   1.000
_cell.length_b   1.000
_cell.length_c   1.000
_cell.angle_alpha   90.00
_cell.angle_beta   90.00
_cell.angle_gamma   90.00
#
_symmetry.space_group_name_H-M   'P 1'
#
loop_
_entity.id
_entity.type
_entity.pdbx_description
1 polymer ?
#
loop_
_entity_poly.entity_id
_entity_poly.type
_entity_poly.pdbx_seq_one_letter_code
_entity_poly.pdbx_strand_id
1 'polypeptide(L)'
;MRRLLLFLLLLVAPPLTDSARADAERGEEAGRAEPAPADAFKDAEQGEAVLAYAHALARYEEAIRAAPASNVAARAEARVAYLRARSEGDFVPLATLEDARRQASPDLHALLVEAESFPEGLVRVEAWVFVADAHARSGRVEDAIPLWRRAARDPHADAPLARRALRSAVDAHLTRGEVEQAEVDLTWYFDPDIAKDVRRLARRRTMHNASIFLVAAALAGTAVAVARSRRRALVLARVRGAARLVVAYAVYVAAGGALLAAGYADGTAGPFLWLGAVLVPLLFAARAWSAAGGAPRPLRAAACAASVLGAAFLVLEHTGHLDGLGL
;
A
#
# COMPACT_ATOMS: atom_id res chain seq x y z
N MET A 1 -20.43 -20.61 50.31
CA MET A 1 -21.62 -20.94 51.15
C MET A 1 -22.86 -20.17 50.66
N ARG A 2 -23.41 -20.56 49.50
CA ARG A 2 -24.69 -20.07 48.95
C ARG A 2 -25.24 -21.09 47.92
N ARG A 3 -25.19 -22.36 48.31
CA ARG A 3 -25.81 -23.53 47.67
C ARG A 3 -26.62 -24.20 48.79
N LEU A 4 -27.82 -24.70 48.49
CA LEU A 4 -28.91 -25.17 49.39
C LEU A 4 -29.97 -24.12 49.75
N LEU A 5 -30.97 -23.97 48.87
CA LEU A 5 -32.39 -23.73 49.22
C LEU A 5 -33.19 -23.56 47.91
N LEU A 6 -33.38 -24.66 47.18
CA LEU A 6 -34.32 -24.76 46.05
C LEU A 6 -34.55 -26.25 45.75
N PHE A 7 -35.04 -26.96 46.76
CA PHE A 7 -35.35 -28.38 46.68
C PHE A 7 -36.46 -28.73 47.69
N LEU A 8 -37.64 -28.12 47.56
CA LEU A 8 -38.90 -28.67 48.08
C LEU A 8 -40.09 -27.77 47.69
N LEU A 9 -40.66 -28.00 46.52
CA LEU A 9 -42.05 -27.61 46.20
C LEU A 9 -42.52 -28.47 45.02
N LEU A 10 -42.49 -29.80 45.25
CA LEU A 10 -43.23 -30.78 44.48
C LEU A 10 -44.67 -30.75 45.03
N LEU A 11 -45.46 -29.81 44.50
CA LEU A 11 -46.89 -29.74 44.74
C LEU A 11 -47.61 -30.48 43.60
N VAL A 12 -48.45 -31.42 44.01
CA VAL A 12 -49.30 -32.28 43.19
C VAL A 12 -50.05 -31.45 42.14
N ALA A 13 -49.68 -31.60 40.87
CA ALA A 13 -50.43 -31.06 39.75
C ALA A 13 -51.56 -32.02 39.38
N PRO A 14 -52.81 -31.55 39.24
CA PRO A 14 -53.90 -32.38 38.74
C PRO A 14 -53.61 -32.83 37.29
N PRO A 15 -54.09 -33.99 36.85
CA PRO A 15 -53.95 -34.41 35.47
C PRO A 15 -54.65 -33.38 34.56
N LEU A 16 -53.88 -32.72 33.70
CA LEU A 16 -54.41 -31.89 32.63
C LEU A 16 -55.30 -32.77 31.75
N THR A 17 -56.58 -32.42 31.65
CA THR A 17 -57.51 -33.04 30.72
C THR A 17 -57.02 -32.83 29.29
N ASP A 18 -57.23 -33.81 28.40
CA ASP A 18 -56.82 -33.73 26.98
C ASP A 18 -57.35 -32.46 26.27
N SER A 19 -58.44 -31.87 26.77
CA SER A 19 -58.97 -30.59 26.29
C SER A 19 -58.06 -29.39 26.59
N ALA A 20 -57.42 -29.33 27.76
CA ALA A 20 -56.52 -28.23 28.14
C ALA A 20 -55.20 -28.29 27.35
N ARG A 21 -54.78 -29.49 26.96
CA ARG A 21 -53.64 -29.70 26.05
C ARG A 21 -53.98 -29.28 24.62
N ALA A 22 -55.15 -29.65 24.13
CA ALA A 22 -55.63 -29.25 22.80
C ALA A 22 -55.90 -27.73 22.67
N ASP A 23 -56.34 -27.06 23.74
CA ASP A 23 -56.54 -25.61 23.76
C ASP A 23 -55.22 -24.83 23.95
N ALA A 24 -54.23 -25.41 24.66
CA ALA A 24 -52.87 -24.87 24.72
C ALA A 24 -52.16 -24.99 23.37
N GLU A 25 -52.29 -26.12 22.68
CA GLU A 25 -51.75 -26.33 21.33
C GLU A 25 -52.43 -25.41 20.29
N ARG A 26 -53.75 -25.20 20.38
CA ARG A 26 -54.45 -24.20 19.52
C ARG A 26 -54.11 -22.75 19.85
N GLY A 27 -53.81 -22.44 21.12
CA GLY A 27 -53.36 -21.11 21.54
C GLY A 27 -51.94 -20.78 21.08
N GLU A 28 -51.05 -21.78 21.04
CA GLU A 28 -49.68 -21.64 20.55
C GLU A 28 -49.61 -21.46 19.02
N GLU A 29 -50.55 -22.04 18.26
CA GLU A 29 -50.64 -21.85 16.81
C GLU A 29 -51.32 -20.53 16.41
N ALA A 30 -52.31 -20.05 17.17
CA ALA A 30 -53.01 -18.79 16.87
C ALA A 30 -52.29 -17.53 17.37
N GLY A 31 -51.23 -17.68 18.19
CA GLY A 31 -50.53 -16.59 18.87
C GLY A 31 -49.11 -16.28 18.37
N ARG A 32 -48.57 -17.02 17.40
CA ARG A 32 -47.30 -16.64 16.76
C ARG A 32 -47.56 -15.48 15.81
N ALA A 33 -47.66 -14.29 16.37
CA ALA A 33 -47.54 -13.05 15.60
C ALA A 33 -46.31 -13.18 14.70
N GLU A 34 -46.48 -13.04 13.39
CA GLU A 34 -45.36 -13.01 12.45
C GLU A 34 -44.33 -12.02 13.00
N PRO A 35 -43.06 -12.43 13.18
CA PRO A 35 -42.05 -11.55 13.74
C PRO A 35 -41.99 -10.28 12.89
N ALA A 36 -41.93 -9.13 13.54
CA ALA A 36 -41.84 -7.89 12.81
C ALA A 36 -40.59 -7.94 11.91
N PRO A 37 -40.61 -7.40 10.67
CA PRO A 37 -39.46 -7.43 9.77
C PRO A 37 -38.15 -6.93 10.42
N ALA A 38 -38.26 -5.99 11.37
CA ALA A 38 -37.15 -5.48 12.16
C ALA A 38 -36.56 -6.53 13.12
N ASP A 39 -37.38 -7.42 13.68
CA ASP A 39 -36.93 -8.48 14.58
C ASP A 39 -36.16 -9.56 13.79
N ALA A 40 -36.66 -9.97 12.62
CA ALA A 40 -35.96 -10.90 11.74
C ALA A 40 -34.61 -10.34 11.27
N PHE A 41 -34.55 -9.06 10.92
CA PHE A 41 -33.30 -8.39 10.55
C PHE A 41 -32.29 -8.35 11.71
N LYS A 42 -32.76 -8.06 12.94
CA LYS A 42 -31.92 -8.04 14.14
C LYS A 42 -31.40 -9.43 14.50
N ASP A 43 -32.24 -10.47 14.37
CA ASP A 43 -31.83 -11.86 14.54
C ASP A 43 -30.76 -12.26 13.50
N ALA A 44 -30.90 -11.80 12.26
CA ALA A 44 -29.88 -11.99 11.22
C ALA A 44 -28.53 -11.35 11.61
N GLU A 45 -28.53 -10.09 12.08
CA GLU A 45 -27.32 -9.41 12.57
C GLU A 45 -26.68 -10.15 13.76
N GLN A 46 -27.50 -10.69 14.67
CA GLN A 46 -27.01 -11.53 15.77
C GLN A 46 -26.37 -12.82 15.26
N GLY A 47 -26.99 -13.46 14.26
CA GLY A 47 -26.43 -14.63 13.57
C GLY A 47 -25.05 -14.35 12.99
N GLU A 48 -24.88 -13.24 12.26
CA GLU A 48 -23.57 -12.82 11.74
C GLU A 48 -22.56 -12.52 12.87
N ALA A 49 -23.02 -11.90 13.96
CA ALA A 49 -22.18 -11.61 15.11
C ALA A 49 -21.63 -12.89 15.78
N VAL A 50 -22.32 -14.03 15.65
CA VAL A 50 -21.84 -15.33 16.14
C VAL A 50 -21.35 -16.26 15.01
N LEU A 51 -21.07 -15.72 13.82
CA LEU A 51 -20.58 -16.44 12.63
C LEU A 51 -21.55 -17.52 12.09
N ALA A 52 -22.83 -17.46 12.45
CA ALA A 52 -23.88 -18.36 11.98
C ALA A 52 -24.49 -17.87 10.65
N TYR A 53 -23.68 -17.77 9.60
CA TYR A 53 -24.05 -17.11 8.34
C TYR A 53 -25.23 -17.77 7.59
N ALA A 54 -25.39 -19.09 7.68
CA ALA A 54 -26.53 -19.77 7.06
C ALA A 54 -27.87 -19.35 7.72
N HIS A 55 -27.90 -19.24 9.05
CA HIS A 55 -29.04 -18.71 9.80
C HIS A 55 -29.25 -17.23 9.47
N ALA A 56 -28.18 -16.43 9.48
CA ALA A 56 -28.27 -15.01 9.15
C ALA A 56 -28.85 -14.76 7.75
N LEU A 57 -28.41 -15.52 6.74
CA LEU A 57 -28.94 -15.44 5.38
C LEU A 57 -30.46 -15.71 5.35
N ALA A 58 -30.91 -16.80 5.99
CA ALA A 58 -32.33 -17.14 6.03
C ALA A 58 -33.18 -16.04 6.72
N ARG A 59 -32.65 -15.43 7.78
CA ARG A 59 -33.33 -14.34 8.51
C ARG A 59 -33.36 -13.02 7.74
N TYR A 60 -32.32 -12.69 6.98
CA TYR A 60 -32.38 -11.55 6.07
C TYR A 60 -33.43 -11.78 4.96
N GLU A 61 -33.51 -12.99 4.39
CA GLU A 61 -34.53 -13.33 3.39
C GLU A 61 -35.95 -13.28 3.95
N GLU A 62 -36.14 -13.66 5.21
CA GLU A 62 -37.41 -13.50 5.93
C GLU A 62 -37.77 -12.02 6.11
N ALA A 63 -36.82 -11.19 6.54
CA ALA A 63 -37.04 -9.74 6.68
C ALA A 63 -37.45 -9.08 5.35
N ILE A 64 -36.84 -9.49 4.23
CA ILE A 64 -37.20 -9.02 2.88
C ILE A 64 -38.63 -9.45 2.52
N ARG A 65 -38.98 -10.72 2.76
CA ARG A 65 -40.34 -11.24 2.46
C ARG A 65 -41.43 -10.55 3.28
N ALA A 66 -41.15 -10.27 4.55
CA ALA A 66 -42.12 -9.67 5.47
C ALA A 66 -42.44 -8.20 5.13
N ALA A 67 -41.46 -7.42 4.63
CA ALA A 67 -41.69 -6.03 4.24
C ALA A 67 -40.79 -5.58 3.07
N PRO A 68 -41.09 -5.97 1.83
CA PRO A 68 -40.19 -5.78 0.67
C PRO A 68 -39.94 -4.31 0.32
N ALA A 69 -40.89 -3.42 0.61
CA ALA A 69 -40.75 -1.98 0.32
C ALA A 69 -40.06 -1.19 1.46
N SER A 70 -39.57 -1.86 2.51
CA SER A 70 -38.98 -1.20 3.68
C SER A 70 -37.50 -0.87 3.48
N ASN A 71 -36.99 0.13 4.22
CA ASN A 71 -35.55 0.40 4.30
C ASN A 71 -34.76 -0.79 4.89
N VAL A 72 -35.42 -1.61 5.72
CA VAL A 72 -34.85 -2.84 6.28
C VAL A 72 -34.61 -3.86 5.17
N ALA A 73 -35.56 -4.05 4.26
CA ALA A 73 -35.42 -4.94 3.12
C ALA A 73 -34.26 -4.51 2.20
N ALA A 74 -34.12 -3.22 1.87
CA ALA A 74 -33.00 -2.74 1.05
C ALA A 74 -31.62 -3.02 1.69
N ARG A 75 -31.49 -2.87 3.02
CA ARG A 75 -30.27 -3.24 3.74
C ARG A 75 -30.04 -4.75 3.76
N ALA A 76 -31.11 -5.53 3.98
CA ALA A 76 -31.06 -6.99 3.98
C ALA A 76 -30.65 -7.53 2.61
N GLU A 77 -31.16 -6.97 1.51
CA GLU A 77 -30.80 -7.35 0.15
C GLU A 77 -29.30 -7.20 -0.11
N ALA A 78 -28.70 -6.08 0.33
CA ALA A 78 -27.26 -5.87 0.23
C ALA A 78 -26.46 -6.92 1.04
N ARG A 79 -26.92 -7.28 2.24
CA ARG A 79 -26.30 -8.34 3.06
C ARG A 79 -26.48 -9.73 2.45
N VAL A 80 -27.67 -10.05 1.94
CA VAL A 80 -27.96 -11.31 1.23
C VAL A 80 -27.04 -11.46 0.02
N ALA A 81 -26.88 -10.41 -0.78
CA ALA A 81 -25.96 -10.41 -1.93
C ALA A 81 -24.51 -10.64 -1.47
N TYR A 82 -24.07 -9.97 -0.40
CA TYR A 82 -22.74 -10.15 0.19
C TYR A 82 -22.50 -11.60 0.66
N LEU A 83 -23.44 -12.18 1.41
CA LEU A 83 -23.34 -13.54 1.96
C LEU A 83 -23.39 -14.60 0.85
N ARG A 84 -24.32 -14.47 -0.11
CA ARG A 84 -24.41 -15.41 -1.24
C ARG A 84 -23.14 -15.42 -2.09
N ALA A 85 -22.49 -14.28 -2.28
CA ALA A 85 -21.21 -14.20 -2.99
C ALA A 85 -20.05 -14.90 -2.27
N ARG A 86 -20.22 -15.23 -0.97
CA ARG A 86 -19.20 -15.82 -0.08
C ARG A 86 -19.65 -17.12 0.58
N SER A 87 -20.74 -17.73 0.09
CA SER A 87 -21.26 -18.96 0.71
C SER A 87 -20.36 -20.15 0.42
N GLU A 88 -19.78 -20.22 -0.79
CA GLU A 88 -18.87 -21.28 -1.26
C GLU A 88 -19.34 -22.72 -0.96
N GLY A 89 -20.65 -22.91 -0.75
CA GLY A 89 -21.25 -24.16 -0.30
C GLY A 89 -21.85 -24.08 1.11
N ASP A 90 -21.02 -23.86 2.14
CA ASP A 90 -21.40 -24.08 3.55
C ASP A 90 -21.00 -22.98 4.55
N PHE A 91 -20.51 -21.82 4.08
CA PHE A 91 -20.02 -20.69 4.88
C PHE A 91 -18.87 -20.99 5.85
N VAL A 92 -18.34 -22.22 5.89
CA VAL A 92 -17.21 -22.56 6.77
C VAL A 92 -15.99 -21.70 6.45
N PRO A 93 -15.57 -21.52 5.17
CA PRO A 93 -14.47 -20.62 4.83
C PRO A 93 -14.65 -19.18 5.34
N LEU A 94 -15.88 -18.65 5.21
CA LEU A 94 -16.20 -17.28 5.63
C LEU A 94 -16.13 -17.14 7.15
N ALA A 95 -16.66 -18.13 7.89
CA ALA A 95 -16.56 -18.18 9.34
C ALA A 95 -15.12 -18.25 9.83
N THR A 96 -14.28 -19.10 9.24
CA THR A 96 -12.85 -19.17 9.57
C THR A 96 -12.15 -17.83 9.35
N LEU A 97 -12.37 -17.19 8.19
CA LEU A 97 -11.74 -15.91 7.87
C LEU A 97 -12.19 -14.80 8.82
N GLU A 98 -13.47 -14.72 9.13
CA GLU A 98 -14.03 -13.70 10.02
C GLU A 98 -13.63 -13.92 11.48
N ASP A 99 -13.50 -15.17 11.92
CA ASP A 99 -12.92 -15.46 13.24
C ASP A 99 -11.47 -14.94 13.32
N ALA A 100 -10.63 -15.24 12.33
CA ALA A 100 -9.27 -14.74 12.28
C ALA A 100 -9.19 -13.20 12.24
N ARG A 101 -10.12 -12.52 11.56
CA ARG A 101 -10.21 -11.05 11.54
C ARG A 101 -10.57 -10.46 12.91
N ARG A 102 -11.33 -11.19 13.73
CA ARG A 102 -11.75 -10.74 15.08
C ARG A 102 -10.66 -10.94 16.13
N GLN A 103 -9.73 -11.87 15.90
CA GLN A 103 -8.60 -12.10 16.80
C GLN A 103 -7.62 -10.92 16.77
N ALA A 104 -7.09 -10.54 17.93
CA ALA A 104 -6.11 -9.46 18.04
C ALA A 104 -4.74 -9.83 17.42
N SER A 105 -4.42 -11.12 17.37
CA SER A 105 -3.17 -11.67 16.84
C SER A 105 -3.43 -13.05 16.26
N PRO A 106 -4.06 -13.14 15.09
CA PRO A 106 -4.40 -14.42 14.47
C PRO A 106 -3.14 -15.20 14.07
N ASP A 107 -3.25 -16.53 14.09
CA ASP A 107 -2.24 -17.41 13.49
C ASP A 107 -2.38 -17.37 11.96
N LEU A 108 -1.62 -16.45 11.35
CA LEU A 108 -1.63 -16.23 9.91
C LEU A 108 -1.17 -17.45 9.10
N HIS A 109 -0.29 -18.27 9.66
CA HIS A 109 0.20 -19.46 8.97
C HIS A 109 -0.88 -20.53 8.94
N ALA A 110 -1.53 -20.79 10.08
CA ALA A 110 -2.66 -21.70 10.15
C ALA A 110 -3.79 -21.27 9.19
N LEU A 111 -4.16 -19.98 9.19
CA LEU A 111 -5.16 -19.45 8.28
C LEU A 111 -4.76 -19.62 6.81
N LEU A 112 -3.50 -19.39 6.46
CA LEU A 112 -3.02 -19.57 5.09
C LEU A 112 -3.10 -21.05 4.66
N VAL A 113 -2.69 -21.98 5.52
CA VAL A 113 -2.79 -23.43 5.26
C VAL A 113 -4.24 -23.85 5.09
N GLU A 114 -5.14 -23.35 5.95
CA GLU A 114 -6.57 -23.64 5.85
C GLU A 114 -7.18 -23.03 4.57
N ALA A 115 -6.78 -21.81 4.21
CA ALA A 115 -7.24 -21.15 2.99
C ALA A 115 -6.88 -21.92 1.71
N GLU A 116 -5.76 -22.66 1.68
CA GLU A 116 -5.43 -23.54 0.55
C GLU A 116 -6.41 -24.72 0.41
N SER A 117 -7.13 -25.07 1.47
CA SER A 117 -8.16 -26.13 1.45
C SER A 117 -9.57 -25.61 1.16
N PHE A 118 -9.77 -24.28 1.14
CA PHE A 118 -11.07 -23.70 0.79
C PHE A 118 -11.45 -24.03 -0.66
N PRO A 119 -12.76 -24.14 -0.96
CA PRO A 119 -13.24 -24.18 -2.34
C PRO A 119 -12.72 -23.00 -3.16
N GLU A 120 -12.66 -23.15 -4.49
CA GLU A 120 -12.31 -22.04 -5.36
C GLU A 120 -13.39 -20.97 -5.30
N GLY A 121 -13.05 -19.78 -4.80
CA GLY A 121 -14.02 -18.73 -4.59
C GLY A 121 -13.40 -17.46 -4.00
N LEU A 122 -14.27 -16.48 -3.74
CA LEU A 122 -13.91 -15.14 -3.29
C LEU A 122 -13.31 -15.13 -1.88
N VAL A 123 -13.79 -15.97 -0.96
CA VAL A 123 -13.33 -16.03 0.44
C VAL A 123 -11.89 -16.50 0.50
N ARG A 124 -11.50 -17.46 -0.32
CA ARG A 124 -10.10 -17.89 -0.48
C ARG A 124 -9.19 -16.71 -0.88
N VAL A 125 -9.61 -15.94 -1.87
CA VAL A 125 -8.88 -14.73 -2.32
C VAL A 125 -8.81 -13.69 -1.20
N GLU A 126 -9.92 -13.43 -0.51
CA GLU A 126 -9.95 -12.50 0.62
C GLU A 126 -9.05 -12.93 1.78
N ALA A 127 -8.94 -14.23 2.04
CA ALA A 127 -8.04 -14.78 3.04
C ALA A 127 -6.58 -14.52 2.66
N TRP A 128 -6.18 -14.75 1.40
CA TRP A 128 -4.83 -14.41 0.93
C TRP A 128 -4.52 -12.92 1.08
N VAL A 129 -5.44 -12.03 0.69
CA VAL A 129 -5.26 -10.57 0.84
C VAL A 129 -5.14 -10.18 2.32
N PHE A 130 -5.98 -10.76 3.19
CA PHE A 130 -5.91 -10.51 4.62
C PHE A 130 -4.56 -10.93 5.23
N VAL A 131 -4.09 -12.13 4.90
CA VAL A 131 -2.80 -12.65 5.34
C VAL A 131 -1.66 -11.78 4.80
N ALA A 132 -1.69 -11.41 3.52
CA ALA A 132 -0.72 -10.52 2.90
C ALA A 132 -0.65 -9.15 3.60
N ASP A 133 -1.79 -8.50 3.83
CA ASP A 133 -1.87 -7.22 4.52
C ASP A 133 -1.31 -7.33 5.95
N ALA A 134 -1.55 -8.45 6.64
CA ALA A 134 -1.00 -8.69 7.97
C ALA A 134 0.53 -8.91 7.95
N HIS A 135 1.06 -9.67 6.97
CA HIS A 135 2.49 -9.80 6.75
C HIS A 135 3.14 -8.44 6.51
N ALA A 136 2.58 -7.62 5.62
CA ALA A 136 3.09 -6.29 5.32
C ALA A 136 3.13 -5.37 6.54
N ARG A 137 2.05 -5.33 7.36
CA ARG A 137 2.03 -4.58 8.62
C ARG A 137 3.09 -5.04 9.61
N SER A 138 3.46 -6.33 9.59
CA SER A 138 4.54 -6.89 10.42
C SER A 138 5.95 -6.67 9.85
N GLY A 139 6.10 -5.92 8.75
CA GLY A 139 7.38 -5.70 8.07
C GLY A 139 7.84 -6.87 7.19
N ARG A 140 7.05 -7.94 7.10
CA ARG A 140 7.33 -9.13 6.27
C ARG A 140 6.77 -8.96 4.85
N VAL A 141 7.19 -7.88 4.19
CA VAL A 141 6.65 -7.49 2.87
C VAL A 141 6.93 -8.54 1.79
N GLU A 142 8.05 -9.26 1.89
CA GLU A 142 8.42 -10.35 0.97
C GLU A 142 7.41 -11.50 0.95
N ASP A 143 6.83 -11.81 2.11
CA ASP A 143 5.81 -12.84 2.24
C ASP A 143 4.45 -12.34 1.72
N ALA A 144 4.21 -11.03 1.78
CA ALA A 144 2.95 -10.40 1.36
C ALA A 144 2.82 -10.30 -0.18
N ILE A 145 3.88 -9.90 -0.87
CA ILE A 145 3.92 -9.71 -2.33
C ILE A 145 3.37 -10.93 -3.11
N PRO A 146 3.86 -12.17 -2.91
CA PRO A 146 3.36 -13.31 -3.67
C PRO A 146 1.87 -13.59 -3.42
N LEU A 147 1.38 -13.34 -2.21
CA LEU A 147 -0.04 -13.52 -1.86
C LEU A 147 -0.94 -12.47 -2.52
N TRP A 148 -0.54 -11.19 -2.53
CA TRP A 148 -1.26 -10.15 -3.27
C TRP A 148 -1.26 -10.41 -4.78
N ARG A 149 -0.12 -10.83 -5.35
CA ARG A 149 -0.02 -11.22 -6.77
C ARG A 149 -0.95 -12.39 -7.09
N ARG A 150 -0.99 -13.39 -6.21
CA ARG A 150 -1.90 -14.54 -6.35
C ARG A 150 -3.35 -14.09 -6.32
N ALA A 151 -3.74 -13.28 -5.35
CA ALA A 151 -5.09 -12.74 -5.23
C ALA A 151 -5.49 -11.88 -6.44
N ALA A 152 -4.58 -11.04 -6.95
CA ALA A 152 -4.85 -10.18 -8.11
C ALA A 152 -5.05 -10.95 -9.42
N ARG A 153 -4.52 -12.18 -9.53
CA ARG A 153 -4.61 -13.03 -10.72
C ARG A 153 -5.71 -14.08 -10.64
N ASP A 154 -6.35 -14.25 -9.48
CA ASP A 154 -7.37 -15.26 -9.28
C ASP A 154 -8.67 -14.84 -10.01
N PRO A 155 -9.27 -15.71 -10.86
CA PRO A 155 -10.47 -15.38 -11.62
C PRO A 155 -11.72 -15.16 -10.74
N HIS A 156 -11.72 -15.60 -9.49
CA HIS A 156 -12.81 -15.39 -8.53
C HIS A 156 -12.69 -14.06 -7.77
N ALA A 157 -11.57 -13.34 -7.90
CA ALA A 157 -11.42 -12.02 -7.30
C ALA A 157 -12.36 -11.02 -7.99
N ASP A 158 -13.13 -10.26 -7.20
CA ASP A 158 -13.84 -9.12 -7.77
C ASP A 158 -12.85 -8.04 -8.23
N ALA A 159 -13.25 -7.23 -9.22
CA ALA A 159 -12.35 -6.24 -9.82
C ALA A 159 -11.77 -5.23 -8.80
N PRO A 160 -12.54 -4.72 -7.81
CA PRO A 160 -11.98 -3.88 -6.76
C PRO A 160 -10.92 -4.57 -5.89
N LEU A 161 -11.15 -5.82 -5.46
CA LEU A 161 -10.21 -6.57 -4.63
C LEU A 161 -8.94 -6.91 -5.41
N ALA A 162 -9.07 -7.38 -6.65
CA ALA A 162 -7.94 -7.68 -7.53
C ALA A 162 -7.07 -6.42 -7.76
N ARG A 163 -7.70 -5.27 -8.04
CA ARG A 163 -7.00 -3.99 -8.21
C ARG A 163 -6.31 -3.54 -6.93
N ARG A 164 -6.98 -3.67 -5.77
CA ARG A 164 -6.38 -3.36 -4.46
C ARG A 164 -5.14 -4.22 -4.22
N ALA A 165 -5.24 -5.54 -4.39
CA ALA A 165 -4.14 -6.45 -4.18
C ALA A 165 -2.95 -6.13 -5.11
N LEU A 166 -3.22 -5.89 -6.40
CA LEU A 166 -2.18 -5.48 -7.35
C LEU A 166 -1.50 -4.17 -6.94
N ARG A 167 -2.29 -3.15 -6.58
CA ARG A 167 -1.75 -1.87 -6.10
C ARG A 167 -0.86 -2.08 -4.88
N SER A 168 -1.28 -2.88 -3.90
CA SER A 168 -0.48 -3.19 -2.73
C SER A 168 0.85 -3.90 -3.07
N ALA A 169 0.84 -4.84 -4.01
CA ALA A 169 2.07 -5.48 -4.50
C ALA A 169 3.01 -4.49 -5.21
N VAL A 170 2.46 -3.65 -6.09
CA VAL A 170 3.22 -2.61 -6.79
C VAL A 170 3.82 -1.61 -5.81
N ASP A 171 3.02 -1.08 -4.87
CA ASP A 171 3.47 -0.12 -3.86
C ASP A 171 4.58 -0.71 -2.97
N ALA A 172 4.47 -2.00 -2.64
CA ALA A 172 5.51 -2.72 -1.92
C ALA A 172 6.83 -2.80 -2.70
N HIS A 173 6.79 -3.14 -3.99
CA HIS A 173 7.97 -3.12 -4.85
C HIS A 173 8.55 -1.71 -4.99
N LEU A 174 7.72 -0.69 -5.17
CA LEU A 174 8.16 0.70 -5.28
C LEU A 174 8.84 1.20 -4.01
N THR A 175 8.29 0.89 -2.83
CA THR A 175 8.88 1.22 -1.52
C THR A 175 10.27 0.59 -1.35
N ARG A 176 10.48 -0.59 -1.93
CA ARG A 176 11.75 -1.32 -1.91
C ARG A 176 12.71 -0.90 -3.03
N GLY A 177 12.29 0.00 -3.92
CA GLY A 177 13.07 0.35 -5.10
C GLY A 177 13.21 -0.82 -6.07
N GLU A 178 12.18 -1.64 -6.26
CA GLU A 178 12.14 -2.78 -7.18
C GLU A 178 11.26 -2.46 -8.39
N VAL A 179 11.56 -1.35 -9.06
CA VAL A 179 10.69 -0.81 -10.12
C VAL A 179 10.45 -1.78 -11.28
N GLU A 180 11.46 -2.58 -11.63
CA GLU A 180 11.35 -3.61 -12.67
C GLU A 180 10.30 -4.67 -12.32
N GLN A 181 10.21 -5.06 -11.04
CA GLN A 181 9.21 -6.02 -10.57
C GLN A 181 7.80 -5.41 -10.56
N ALA A 182 7.69 -4.13 -10.19
CA ALA A 182 6.43 -3.39 -10.29
C ALA A 182 5.93 -3.29 -11.74
N GLU A 183 6.83 -3.07 -12.71
CA GLU A 183 6.48 -3.08 -14.14
C GLU A 183 6.02 -4.47 -14.61
N VAL A 184 6.67 -5.55 -14.16
CA VAL A 184 6.26 -6.93 -14.46
C VAL A 184 4.86 -7.21 -13.93
N ASP A 185 4.50 -6.74 -12.73
CA ASP A 185 3.17 -6.95 -12.16
C ASP A 185 2.06 -6.27 -12.96
N LEU A 186 2.33 -5.10 -13.54
CA LEU A 186 1.39 -4.38 -14.40
C LEU A 186 1.12 -5.06 -15.75
N THR A 187 1.93 -6.04 -16.16
CA THR A 187 1.71 -6.75 -17.43
C THR A 187 0.46 -7.63 -17.41
N TRP A 188 0.04 -8.07 -16.22
CA TRP A 188 -1.09 -9.00 -16.05
C TRP A 188 -2.43 -8.29 -15.91
N TYR A 189 -2.42 -7.06 -15.39
CA TYR A 189 -3.62 -6.27 -15.17
C TYR A 189 -3.30 -4.79 -15.37
N PHE A 190 -3.83 -4.22 -16.46
CA PHE A 190 -3.54 -2.84 -16.83
C PHE A 190 -4.46 -1.87 -16.08
N ASP A 191 -3.91 -1.21 -15.07
CA ASP A 191 -4.49 -0.02 -14.47
C ASP A 191 -3.69 1.22 -14.94
N PRO A 192 -4.30 2.13 -15.72
CA PRO A 192 -3.58 3.27 -16.30
C PRO A 192 -3.04 4.23 -15.24
N ASP A 193 -3.70 4.35 -14.08
CA ASP A 193 -3.28 5.24 -13.00
C ASP A 193 -2.04 4.67 -12.31
N ILE A 194 -2.08 3.38 -11.94
CA ILE A 194 -0.92 2.70 -11.33
C ILE A 194 0.26 2.67 -12.32
N ALA A 195 0.00 2.41 -13.61
CA ALA A 195 1.03 2.42 -14.63
C ALA A 195 1.68 3.80 -14.86
N LYS A 196 0.94 4.89 -14.62
CA LYS A 196 1.52 6.25 -14.65
C LYS A 196 2.47 6.46 -13.47
N ASP A 197 2.09 6.03 -12.28
CA ASP A 197 2.90 6.18 -11.06
C ASP A 197 4.19 5.34 -11.14
N VAL A 198 4.09 4.08 -11.57
CA VAL A 198 5.27 3.21 -11.78
C VAL A 198 6.22 3.82 -12.81
N ARG A 199 5.72 4.30 -13.96
CA ARG A 199 6.56 4.94 -14.99
C ARG A 199 7.22 6.23 -14.50
N ARG A 200 6.53 7.01 -13.68
CA ARG A 200 7.09 8.21 -13.04
C ARG A 200 8.26 7.84 -12.14
N LEU A 201 8.09 6.85 -11.27
CA LEU A 201 9.13 6.38 -10.36
C LEU A 201 10.30 5.71 -11.10
N ALA A 202 10.03 4.91 -12.14
CA ALA A 202 11.03 4.34 -13.03
C ALA A 202 11.90 5.41 -13.67
N ARG A 203 11.26 6.46 -14.19
CA ARG A 203 11.95 7.61 -14.78
C ARG A 203 12.79 8.34 -13.75
N ARG A 204 12.25 8.63 -12.56
CA ARG A 204 12.96 9.29 -11.46
C ARG A 204 14.21 8.50 -11.05
N ARG A 205 14.08 7.18 -10.85
CA ARG A 205 15.23 6.31 -10.53
C ARG A 205 16.26 6.26 -11.64
N THR A 206 15.82 6.20 -12.90
CA THR A 206 16.73 6.23 -14.05
C THR A 206 17.50 7.54 -14.10
N MET A 207 16.83 8.67 -13.87
CA MET A 207 17.45 10.00 -13.78
C MET A 207 18.40 10.12 -12.58
N HIS A 208 18.05 9.54 -11.43
CA HIS A 208 18.90 9.48 -10.24
C HIS A 208 20.21 8.74 -10.54
N ASN A 209 20.11 7.50 -11.06
CA ASN A 209 21.26 6.67 -11.40
C ASN A 209 22.13 7.32 -12.49
N ALA A 210 21.50 7.89 -13.52
CA ALA A 210 22.21 8.61 -14.58
C ALA A 210 22.95 9.84 -14.01
N SER A 211 22.33 10.57 -13.09
CA SER A 211 22.92 11.74 -12.43
C SER A 211 24.12 11.37 -11.56
N ILE A 212 24.01 10.30 -10.76
CA ILE A 212 25.14 9.74 -9.99
C ILE A 212 26.27 9.34 -10.94
N PHE A 213 25.95 8.59 -11.99
CA PHE A 213 26.94 8.15 -12.97
C PHE A 213 27.67 9.32 -13.63
N LEU A 214 26.95 10.36 -14.07
CA LEU A 214 27.55 11.55 -14.69
C LEU A 214 28.51 12.27 -13.74
N VAL A 215 28.09 12.51 -12.49
CA VAL A 215 28.92 13.15 -11.47
C VAL A 215 30.15 12.29 -11.17
N ALA A 216 29.97 10.99 -10.92
CA ALA A 216 31.07 10.07 -10.63
C ALA A 216 32.05 9.95 -11.79
N ALA A 217 31.56 9.85 -13.03
CA ALA A 217 32.38 9.76 -14.23
C ALA A 217 33.22 11.03 -14.44
N ALA A 218 32.66 12.23 -14.18
CA ALA A 218 33.41 13.47 -14.30
C ALA A 218 34.49 13.62 -13.21
N LEU A 219 34.19 13.21 -11.98
CA LEU A 219 35.16 13.19 -10.88
C LEU A 219 36.28 12.17 -11.14
N ALA A 220 35.94 10.96 -11.59
CA ALA A 220 36.90 9.92 -11.95
C ALA A 220 37.76 10.34 -13.15
N GLY A 221 37.14 10.90 -14.19
CA GLY A 221 37.85 11.43 -15.36
C GLY A 221 38.85 12.54 -14.99
N THR A 222 38.44 13.43 -14.07
CA THR A 222 39.34 14.42 -13.49
C THR A 222 40.50 13.77 -12.74
N ALA A 223 40.23 12.82 -11.84
CA ALA A 223 41.26 12.14 -11.06
C ALA A 223 42.29 11.43 -11.94
N VAL A 224 41.83 10.70 -12.98
CA VAL A 224 42.68 10.03 -13.96
C VAL A 224 43.51 11.04 -14.76
N ALA A 225 42.92 12.13 -15.22
CA ALA A 225 43.64 13.17 -15.97
C ALA A 225 44.75 13.81 -15.12
N VAL A 226 44.46 14.13 -13.86
CA VAL A 226 45.44 14.68 -12.91
C VAL A 226 46.54 13.66 -12.60
N ALA A 227 46.18 12.39 -12.37
CA ALA A 227 47.14 11.32 -12.09
C ALA A 227 48.11 11.09 -13.25
N ARG A 228 47.61 11.14 -14.49
CA ARG A 228 48.44 10.97 -15.71
C ARG A 228 49.23 12.22 -16.09
N SER A 229 48.87 13.38 -15.55
CA SER A 229 49.58 14.61 -15.88
C SER A 229 50.98 14.62 -15.27
N ARG A 230 52.01 14.80 -16.10
CA ARG A 230 53.39 15.07 -15.64
C ARG A 230 53.54 16.43 -14.95
N ARG A 231 52.51 17.29 -15.02
CA ARG A 231 52.53 18.68 -14.52
C ARG A 231 51.61 18.87 -13.30
N ARG A 232 51.59 17.92 -12.36
CA ARG A 232 50.72 17.97 -11.17
C ARG A 232 50.85 19.27 -10.38
N ALA A 233 52.07 19.78 -10.20
CA ALA A 233 52.32 21.06 -9.53
C ALA A 233 51.64 22.26 -10.21
N LEU A 234 51.67 22.30 -11.56
CA LEU A 234 51.00 23.35 -12.34
C LEU A 234 49.47 23.25 -12.22
N VAL A 235 48.93 22.02 -12.24
CA VAL A 235 47.50 21.79 -12.01
C VAL A 235 47.08 22.32 -10.64
N LEU A 236 47.81 21.94 -9.58
CA LEU A 236 47.54 22.41 -8.21
C LEU A 236 47.65 23.94 -8.09
N ALA A 237 48.66 24.55 -8.69
CA ALA A 237 48.82 26.02 -8.69
C ALA A 237 47.64 26.72 -9.38
N ARG A 238 47.16 26.20 -10.52
CA ARG A 238 45.98 26.74 -11.21
C ARG A 238 44.69 26.55 -10.43
N VAL A 239 44.51 25.39 -9.82
CA VAL A 239 43.34 25.09 -8.96
C VAL A 239 43.31 26.04 -7.76
N ARG A 240 44.44 26.23 -7.07
CA ARG A 240 44.56 27.19 -5.95
C ARG A 240 44.31 28.63 -6.40
N GLY A 241 44.88 29.04 -7.53
CA GLY A 241 44.65 30.38 -8.09
C GLY A 241 43.19 30.65 -8.44
N ALA A 242 42.42 29.61 -8.80
CA ALA A 242 41.00 29.73 -9.11
C ALA A 242 40.07 29.61 -7.87
N ALA A 243 40.59 29.30 -6.68
CA ALA A 243 39.77 28.95 -5.52
C ALA A 243 38.79 30.06 -5.11
N ARG A 244 39.26 31.31 -5.04
CA ARG A 244 38.40 32.47 -4.70
C ARG A 244 37.26 32.64 -5.70
N LEU A 245 37.55 32.50 -7.00
CA LEU A 245 36.53 32.63 -8.06
C LEU A 245 35.51 31.49 -7.99
N VAL A 246 35.96 30.25 -7.77
CA VAL A 246 35.09 29.07 -7.63
C VAL A 246 34.14 29.25 -6.45
N VAL A 247 34.67 29.62 -5.27
CA VAL A 247 33.86 29.83 -4.07
C VAL A 247 32.91 31.01 -4.25
N ALA A 248 33.36 32.14 -4.79
CA ALA A 248 32.51 33.30 -5.04
C ALA A 248 31.35 32.97 -6.00
N TYR A 249 31.63 32.21 -7.06
CA TYR A 249 30.58 31.78 -7.99
C TYR A 249 29.58 30.82 -7.32
N ALA A 250 30.05 29.86 -6.53
CA ALA A 250 29.17 28.95 -5.79
C ALA A 250 28.28 29.69 -4.78
N VAL A 251 28.83 30.65 -4.04
CA VAL A 251 28.08 31.51 -3.12
C VAL A 251 27.08 32.37 -3.88
N TYR A 252 27.46 32.93 -5.03
CA TYR A 252 26.56 33.70 -5.88
C TYR A 252 25.36 32.86 -6.35
N VAL A 253 25.59 31.63 -6.82
CA VAL A 253 24.51 30.72 -7.23
C VAL A 253 23.62 30.34 -6.05
N ALA A 254 24.22 30.03 -4.89
CA ALA A 254 23.47 29.70 -3.68
C ALA A 254 22.62 30.86 -3.17
N ALA A 255 23.23 32.01 -2.90
CA ALA A 255 22.56 33.17 -2.33
C ALA A 255 21.59 33.81 -3.33
N GLY A 256 22.00 33.97 -4.58
CA GLY A 256 21.14 34.52 -5.64
C GLY A 256 19.94 33.63 -5.90
N GLY A 257 20.14 32.31 -6.02
CA GLY A 257 19.05 31.35 -6.19
C GLY A 257 18.10 31.30 -4.99
N ALA A 258 18.66 31.26 -3.77
CA ALA A 258 17.87 31.24 -2.54
C ALA A 258 17.03 32.52 -2.36
N LEU A 259 17.60 33.69 -2.61
CA LEU A 259 16.88 34.97 -2.54
C LEU A 259 15.75 35.05 -3.56
N LEU A 260 16.00 34.60 -4.79
CA LEU A 260 14.96 34.55 -5.83
C LEU A 260 13.83 33.59 -5.43
N ALA A 261 14.17 32.39 -4.96
CA ALA A 261 13.19 31.38 -4.58
C ALA A 261 12.33 31.79 -3.39
N ALA A 262 12.95 32.38 -2.36
CA ALA A 262 12.24 32.90 -1.18
C ALA A 262 11.20 33.97 -1.53
N GLY A 263 11.34 34.66 -2.67
CA GLY A 263 10.35 35.61 -3.15
C GLY A 263 9.07 34.98 -3.72
N TYR A 264 9.08 33.68 -4.05
CA TYR A 264 7.93 32.98 -4.64
C TYR A 264 7.17 32.14 -3.61
N ALA A 265 7.86 31.38 -2.75
CA ALA A 265 7.24 30.54 -1.75
C ALA A 265 8.20 30.23 -0.58
N ASP A 266 7.66 30.22 0.63
CA ASP A 266 8.38 29.84 1.84
C ASP A 266 8.93 28.40 1.72
N GLY A 267 10.17 28.20 2.17
CA GLY A 267 10.82 26.88 2.19
C GLY A 267 11.54 26.46 0.89
N THR A 268 11.47 27.24 -0.19
CA THR A 268 12.08 26.88 -1.50
C THR A 268 13.56 27.26 -1.63
N ALA A 269 14.17 27.89 -0.62
CA ALA A 269 15.57 28.30 -0.64
C ALA A 269 16.56 27.13 -0.47
N GLY A 270 16.15 26.05 0.19
CA GLY A 270 17.01 24.90 0.55
C GLY A 270 17.77 24.28 -0.63
N PRO A 271 17.11 23.94 -1.77
CA PRO A 271 17.78 23.37 -2.94
C PRO A 271 18.93 24.23 -3.47
N PHE A 272 18.80 25.57 -3.46
CA PHE A 272 19.84 26.46 -3.99
C PHE A 272 21.08 26.50 -3.11
N LEU A 273 20.91 26.46 -1.78
CA LEU A 273 22.02 26.39 -0.84
C LEU A 273 22.82 25.09 -1.00
N TRP A 274 22.12 23.95 -1.10
CA TRP A 274 22.73 22.65 -1.37
C TRP A 274 23.42 22.60 -2.73
N LEU A 275 22.80 23.16 -3.77
CA LEU A 275 23.40 23.23 -5.10
C LEU A 275 24.72 24.01 -5.08
N GLY A 276 24.76 25.17 -4.43
CA GLY A 276 26.01 25.92 -4.30
C GLY A 276 27.10 25.14 -3.57
N ALA A 277 26.76 24.42 -2.49
CA ALA A 277 27.71 23.57 -1.78
C ALA A 277 28.27 22.45 -2.68
N VAL A 278 27.42 21.76 -3.44
CA VAL A 278 27.80 20.67 -4.36
C VAL A 278 28.57 21.20 -5.59
N LEU A 279 28.31 22.43 -6.02
CA LEU A 279 29.03 23.05 -7.14
C LEU A 279 30.52 23.26 -6.85
N VAL A 280 30.91 23.52 -5.60
CA VAL A 280 32.31 23.76 -5.23
C VAL A 280 33.24 22.62 -5.67
N PRO A 281 33.05 21.35 -5.25
CA PRO A 281 33.91 20.25 -5.68
C PRO A 281 33.84 20.00 -7.19
N LEU A 282 32.68 20.17 -7.84
CA LEU A 282 32.52 20.00 -9.29
C LEU A 282 33.32 21.03 -10.08
N LEU A 283 33.29 22.30 -9.66
CA LEU A 283 34.03 23.38 -10.32
C LEU A 283 35.54 23.23 -10.13
N PHE A 284 35.98 22.79 -8.95
CA PHE A 284 37.39 22.44 -8.74
C PHE A 284 37.83 21.27 -9.63
N ALA A 285 37.00 20.24 -9.74
CA ALA A 285 37.28 19.11 -10.62
C ALA A 285 37.38 19.55 -12.09
N ALA A 286 36.41 20.34 -12.57
CA ALA A 286 36.42 20.90 -13.92
C ALA A 286 37.68 21.72 -14.20
N ARG A 287 38.14 22.55 -13.24
CA ARG A 287 39.38 23.34 -13.37
C ARG A 287 40.62 22.44 -13.38
N ALA A 288 40.68 21.44 -12.53
CA ALA A 288 41.77 20.48 -12.48
C ALA A 288 41.87 19.69 -13.80
N TRP A 289 40.75 19.20 -14.33
CA TRP A 289 40.69 18.49 -15.61
C TRP A 289 41.05 19.40 -16.79
N SER A 290 40.61 20.67 -16.75
CA SER A 290 40.98 21.67 -17.75
C SER A 290 42.50 21.87 -17.81
N ALA A 291 43.14 22.01 -16.64
CA ALA A 291 44.59 22.21 -16.51
C ALA A 291 45.42 20.96 -16.81
N ALA A 292 44.91 19.76 -16.50
CA ALA A 292 45.58 18.50 -16.75
C ALA A 292 45.64 18.13 -18.25
N GLY A 293 44.61 18.51 -19.03
CA GLY A 293 44.50 18.19 -20.45
C GLY A 293 43.91 16.79 -20.71
N GLY A 294 44.23 16.19 -21.86
CA GLY A 294 43.92 14.79 -22.19
C GLY A 294 42.60 14.53 -22.93
N ALA A 295 41.64 15.46 -22.90
CA ALA A 295 40.39 15.35 -23.66
C ALA A 295 40.11 16.64 -24.46
N PRO A 296 39.41 16.55 -25.60
CA PRO A 296 39.02 17.73 -26.37
C PRO A 296 38.15 18.68 -25.53
N ARG A 297 38.28 19.99 -25.78
CA ARG A 297 37.52 21.04 -25.07
C ARG A 297 36.00 20.81 -25.07
N PRO A 298 35.33 20.51 -26.20
CA PRO A 298 33.86 20.34 -26.20
C PRO A 298 33.41 19.17 -25.32
N LEU A 299 34.12 18.04 -25.35
CA LEU A 299 33.78 16.87 -24.54
C LEU A 299 33.85 17.18 -23.03
N ARG A 300 34.90 17.89 -22.59
CA ARG A 300 35.04 18.31 -21.19
C ARG A 300 33.93 19.27 -20.78
N ALA A 301 33.59 20.23 -21.63
CA ALA A 301 32.51 21.17 -21.36
C ALA A 301 31.16 20.45 -21.23
N ALA A 302 30.85 19.53 -22.14
CA ALA A 302 29.64 18.72 -22.09
C ALA A 302 29.58 17.84 -20.83
N ALA A 303 30.67 17.16 -20.47
CA ALA A 303 30.73 16.33 -19.26
C ALA A 303 30.54 17.17 -17.97
N CYS A 304 31.17 18.35 -17.88
CA CYS A 304 31.00 19.24 -16.74
C CYS A 304 29.57 19.78 -16.66
N ALA A 305 28.98 20.21 -17.78
CA ALA A 305 27.60 20.68 -17.83
C ALA A 305 26.61 19.58 -17.42
N ALA A 306 26.77 18.37 -17.96
CA ALA A 306 25.95 17.21 -17.61
C ALA A 306 26.07 16.84 -16.12
N SER A 307 27.28 16.97 -15.55
CA SER A 307 27.50 16.72 -14.11
C SER A 307 26.84 17.77 -13.22
N VAL A 308 26.83 19.04 -13.65
CA VAL A 308 26.12 20.11 -12.94
C VAL A 308 24.61 19.87 -12.99
N LEU A 309 24.07 19.49 -14.15
CA LEU A 309 22.64 19.13 -14.28
C LEU A 309 22.29 17.91 -13.42
N GLY A 310 23.14 16.87 -13.42
CA GLY A 310 22.94 15.70 -12.57
C GLY A 310 22.99 16.04 -11.08
N ALA A 311 23.94 16.87 -10.65
CA ALA A 311 24.00 17.34 -9.27
C ALA A 311 22.78 18.16 -8.87
N ALA A 312 22.28 19.03 -9.76
CA ALA A 312 21.06 19.79 -9.53
C ALA A 312 19.84 18.86 -9.37
N PHE A 313 19.71 17.82 -10.21
CA PHE A 313 18.66 16.82 -10.07
C PHE A 313 18.73 16.10 -8.70
N LEU A 314 19.93 15.64 -8.30
CA LEU A 314 20.12 14.95 -7.01
C LEU A 314 19.78 15.85 -5.81
N VAL A 315 20.07 17.14 -5.89
CA VAL A 315 19.73 18.11 -4.84
C VAL A 315 18.21 18.34 -4.77
N LEU A 316 17.53 18.47 -5.91
CA LEU A 316 16.07 18.60 -5.95
C LEU A 316 15.37 17.34 -5.41
N GLU A 317 15.93 16.17 -5.71
CA GLU A 317 15.44 14.90 -5.20
C GLU A 317 15.61 14.78 -3.68
N HIS A 318 16.79 15.11 -3.16
CA HIS A 318 17.09 15.04 -1.73
C HIS A 318 16.21 15.98 -0.88
N THR A 319 15.78 17.09 -1.47
CA THR A 319 14.94 18.10 -0.81
C THR A 319 13.45 17.89 -1.01
N GLY A 320 13.02 16.80 -1.66
CA GLY A 320 11.61 16.47 -1.89
C GLY A 320 10.88 17.39 -2.88
N HIS A 321 11.60 18.24 -3.63
CA HIS A 321 10.98 19.21 -4.53
C HIS A 321 10.51 18.61 -5.87
N LEU A 322 10.90 17.36 -6.18
CA LEU A 322 10.46 16.67 -7.39
C LEU A 322 8.96 16.33 -7.37
N ASP A 323 8.38 16.13 -6.19
CA ASP A 323 6.99 15.68 -6.07
C ASP A 323 6.00 16.69 -6.69
N GLY A 324 6.29 17.99 -6.56
CA GLY A 324 5.52 19.09 -7.17
C GLY A 324 5.75 19.29 -8.67
N LEU A 325 6.82 18.71 -9.24
CA LEU A 325 7.13 18.77 -10.68
C LEU A 325 6.51 17.60 -11.45
N GLY A 326 5.79 16.70 -10.77
CA GLY A 326 5.29 15.47 -11.38
C GLY A 326 6.39 14.46 -11.70
N LEU A 327 7.56 14.57 -11.03
CA LEU A 327 8.69 13.63 -11.11
C LEU A 327 8.85 12.84 -9.82
#